data_AF-A0A9X3ZTG5-F1
#
_entry.id   AF-A0A9X3ZTG5-F1
#
_cell.length_a   1.000
_cell.length_b   1.000
_cell.length_c   1.000
_cell.angle_alpha   90.00
_cell.angle_beta   90.00
_cell.angle_gamma   90.00
#
_symmetry.space_group_name_H-M   'P 1'
#
loop_
_entity.id
_entity.type
_entity.pdbx_description
1 polymer ?
#
loop_
_entity_poly.entity_id
_entity_poly.type
_entity_poly.pdbx_seq_one_letter_code
_entity_poly.pdbx_strand_id
1 'polypeptide(L)'
;MSTTRKLRLGPLPSSNSVKLTFTCPASLKTNLDLYAAQHAQAYGEAVDAATLIPHMLEAFMTGDRGFRRTNVKPKALIAAAKPPPGAGGAPG
;
A
#
# COMPACT_ATOMS: atom_id res chain seq x y z
N MET A 1 -47.28 16.50 13.27
CA MET A 1 -46.90 15.84 12.00
C MET A 1 -45.47 16.27 11.67
N SER A 2 -44.46 15.45 12.03
CA SER A 2 -43.04 15.82 11.95
C SER A 2 -42.43 15.34 10.64
N THR A 3 -41.94 16.25 9.78
CA THR A 3 -41.22 15.89 8.54
C THR A 3 -39.72 16.14 8.69
N THR A 4 -38.98 15.05 8.60
CA THR A 4 -37.55 14.78 8.83
C THR A 4 -36.59 15.76 8.13
N ARG A 5 -35.73 16.44 8.91
CA ARG A 5 -34.58 17.21 8.40
C ARG A 5 -33.53 16.23 7.84
N LYS A 6 -33.30 16.25 6.53
CA LYS A 6 -32.14 15.59 5.89
C LYS A 6 -30.87 16.20 6.48
N LEU A 7 -30.09 15.39 7.21
CA LEU A 7 -28.81 15.80 7.77
C LEU A 7 -27.86 16.22 6.61
N ARG A 8 -27.14 17.34 6.80
CA ARG A 8 -26.18 17.90 5.82
C ARG A 8 -24.89 17.08 5.69
N LEU A 9 -24.75 16.05 6.52
CA LEU A 9 -23.68 15.08 6.44
C LEU A 9 -24.17 13.95 5.52
N GLY A 10 -23.57 13.84 4.34
CA GLY A 10 -23.71 12.64 3.50
C GLY A 10 -23.18 11.40 4.24
N PRO A 11 -23.38 10.19 3.69
CA PRO A 11 -22.82 8.98 4.30
C PRO A 11 -21.32 9.17 4.53
N LEU A 12 -20.88 8.96 5.76
CA LEU A 12 -19.48 9.09 6.15
C LEU A 12 -18.62 8.11 5.34
N PRO A 13 -17.37 8.49 4.97
CA PRO A 13 -16.46 7.58 4.28
C PRO A 13 -16.26 6.30 5.11
N SER A 14 -16.42 5.14 4.46
CA SER A 14 -16.23 3.85 5.11
C SER A 14 -14.75 3.68 5.47
N SER A 15 -14.42 3.81 6.76
CA SER A 15 -13.12 3.38 7.29
C SER A 15 -13.08 1.85 7.28
N ASN A 16 -12.79 1.27 6.12
CA ASN A 16 -12.67 -0.19 6.00
C ASN A 16 -11.36 -0.65 6.64
N SER A 17 -11.39 -0.97 7.93
CA SER A 17 -10.35 -1.73 8.59
C SER A 17 -10.62 -3.23 8.40
N VAL A 18 -9.63 -3.97 7.94
CA VAL A 18 -9.72 -5.43 7.79
C VAL A 18 -8.93 -6.06 8.94
N LYS A 19 -9.61 -6.85 9.78
CA LYS A 19 -8.96 -7.63 10.83
C LYS A 19 -8.45 -8.94 10.22
N LEU A 20 -7.16 -9.21 10.37
CA LEU A 20 -6.53 -10.42 9.89
C LEU A 20 -5.92 -11.20 11.08
N THR A 21 -6.25 -12.48 11.18
CA THR A 21 -5.64 -13.40 12.13
C THR A 21 -4.60 -14.23 11.40
N PHE A 22 -3.37 -14.29 11.90
CA PHE A 22 -2.31 -15.13 11.31
C PHE A 22 -1.69 -16.02 12.38
N THR A 23 -1.32 -17.22 11.98
CA THR A 23 -0.52 -18.13 12.80
C THR A 23 0.95 -17.85 12.51
N CYS A 24 1.75 -17.60 13.54
CA CYS A 24 3.19 -17.44 13.40
C CYS A 24 3.95 -18.45 14.26
N PRO A 25 5.17 -18.84 13.84
CA PRO A 25 6.08 -19.57 14.71
C PRO A 25 6.38 -18.77 15.98
N ALA A 26 6.55 -19.48 17.11
CA ALA A 26 6.87 -18.84 18.40
C ALA A 26 8.16 -18.00 18.32
N SER A 27 9.16 -18.47 17.57
CA SER A 27 10.42 -17.75 17.34
C SER A 27 10.20 -16.39 16.66
N LEU A 28 9.26 -16.31 15.71
CA LEU A 28 8.93 -15.05 15.05
C LEU A 28 8.26 -14.09 16.02
N LYS A 29 7.34 -14.57 16.87
CA LYS A 29 6.70 -13.74 17.90
C LYS A 29 7.74 -13.16 18.86
N THR A 30 8.67 -13.97 19.35
CA THR A 30 9.75 -13.50 20.23
C THR A 30 10.59 -12.41 19.56
N ASN A 31 10.97 -12.58 18.29
CA ASN A 31 11.73 -11.57 17.57
C ASN A 31 10.95 -10.26 17.38
N LEU A 32 9.65 -10.33 17.12
CA LEU A 32 8.80 -9.14 17.01
C LEU A 32 8.69 -8.40 18.34
N ASP A 33 8.60 -9.11 19.46
CA ASP A 33 8.55 -8.52 20.80
C ASP A 33 9.86 -7.82 21.16
N LEU A 34 11.00 -8.46 20.85
CA LEU A 34 12.31 -7.85 21.01
C LEU A 34 12.48 -6.61 20.14
N TYR A 35 11.93 -6.62 18.93
CA TYR A 35 11.97 -5.44 18.05
C TYR A 35 11.12 -4.30 18.61
N ALA A 36 9.90 -4.59 19.09
CA ALA A 36 9.05 -3.62 19.77
C ALA A 36 9.76 -2.99 20.99
N ALA A 37 10.41 -3.80 21.82
CA ALA A 37 11.18 -3.31 22.97
C ALA A 37 12.36 -2.41 22.55
N GLN A 38 13.05 -2.73 21.46
CA GLN A 38 14.12 -1.88 20.92
C GLN A 38 13.58 -0.57 20.33
N HIS A 39 12.45 -0.63 19.63
CA HIS A 39 11.78 0.56 19.11
C HIS A 39 11.38 1.50 20.25
N ALA A 40 10.84 0.96 21.34
CA ALA A 40 10.49 1.74 22.53
C ALA A 40 11.71 2.41 23.18
N GLN A 41 12.85 1.71 23.23
CA GLN A 41 14.10 2.30 23.72
C GLN A 41 14.60 3.43 22.83
N ALA A 42 14.45 3.30 21.50
CA ALA A 42 14.94 4.30 20.54
C ALA A 42 14.06 5.57 20.49
N TYR A 43 12.73 5.42 20.61
CA TYR A 43 11.78 6.51 20.41
C TYR A 43 11.04 6.95 21.67
N GLY A 44 11.26 6.28 22.81
CA GLY A 44 10.67 6.61 24.10
C GLY A 44 9.20 6.23 24.26
N GLU A 45 8.59 5.59 23.26
CA GLU A 45 7.19 5.16 23.28
C GLU A 45 7.09 3.64 23.15
N ALA A 46 6.43 3.02 24.13
CA ALA A 46 6.17 1.59 24.12
C ALA A 46 5.13 1.26 23.04
N VAL A 47 5.53 0.51 22.02
CA VAL A 47 4.66 0.08 20.93
C VAL A 47 4.61 -1.45 20.90
N ASP A 48 3.42 -2.03 20.77
CA ASP A 48 3.26 -3.48 20.64
C ASP A 48 3.63 -3.97 19.23
N ALA A 49 4.10 -5.21 19.14
CA ALA A 49 4.40 -5.89 17.88
C ALA A 49 3.20 -5.83 16.91
N ALA A 50 1.96 -6.01 17.39
CA ALA A 50 0.76 -5.96 16.54
C ALA A 50 0.56 -4.60 15.85
N THR A 51 1.07 -3.53 16.45
CA THR A 51 1.01 -2.17 15.87
C THR A 51 2.11 -1.96 14.85
N LEU A 52 3.30 -2.56 15.05
CA LEU A 52 4.43 -2.45 14.12
C LEU A 52 4.28 -3.35 12.89
N ILE A 53 3.66 -4.53 13.03
CA ILE A 53 3.51 -5.52 11.95
C ILE A 53 2.93 -4.90 10.66
N PRO A 54 1.81 -4.14 10.67
CA PRO A 54 1.28 -3.51 9.46
C PRO A 54 2.30 -2.61 8.75
N HIS A 55 3.02 -1.78 9.50
CA HIS A 55 4.03 -0.87 8.96
C HIS A 55 5.24 -1.61 8.38
N MET A 56 5.69 -2.68 9.06
CA MET A 56 6.75 -3.54 8.56
C MET A 56 6.36 -4.22 7.24
N LEU A 57 5.14 -4.74 7.15
CA LEU A 57 4.63 -5.39 5.95
C LEU A 57 4.49 -4.39 4.79
N GLU A 58 3.99 -3.18 5.05
CA GLU A 58 3.90 -2.12 4.04
C GLU A 58 5.28 -1.72 3.50
N ALA A 59 6.25 -1.51 4.40
CA ALA A 59 7.63 -1.21 4.03
C ALA A 59 8.25 -2.37 3.21
N PHE A 60 8.01 -3.61 3.61
CA PHE A 60 8.45 -4.80 2.89
C PHE A 60 7.87 -4.87 1.47
N MET A 61 6.55 -4.72 1.32
CA MET A 61 5.88 -4.72 0.01
C MET A 61 6.35 -3.58 -0.89
N THR A 62 6.63 -2.41 -0.32
CA THR A 62 7.17 -1.25 -1.05
C THR A 62 8.61 -1.47 -1.50
N GLY A 63 9.41 -2.16 -0.68
CA GLY A 63 10.80 -2.50 -0.97
C GLY A 63 10.98 -3.65 -1.97
N ASP A 64 10.00 -4.56 -2.09
CA ASP A 64 10.07 -5.72 -2.98
C ASP A 64 9.91 -5.33 -4.46
N ARG A 65 11.05 -5.13 -5.14
CA ARG A 65 11.10 -4.83 -6.58
C ARG A 65 10.51 -5.94 -7.44
N GLY A 66 10.61 -7.20 -7.02
CA GLY A 66 10.04 -8.35 -7.73
C GLY A 66 8.51 -8.27 -7.72
N PHE A 67 7.93 -7.96 -6.56
CA PHE A 67 6.50 -7.70 -6.39
C PHE A 67 6.01 -6.48 -7.18
N ARG A 68 6.78 -5.39 -7.17
CA ARG A 68 6.40 -4.16 -7.90
C ARG A 68 6.37 -4.33 -9.41
N ARG A 69 7.22 -5.20 -9.99
CA ARG A 69 7.27 -5.46 -11.43
C ARG A 69 6.04 -6.23 -11.93
N THR A 70 5.38 -7.01 -11.10
CA THR A 70 4.20 -7.80 -11.49
C THR A 70 2.89 -7.03 -11.33
N ASN A 71 2.86 -5.97 -10.51
CA ASN A 71 1.65 -5.18 -10.25
C ASN A 71 1.49 -3.94 -11.16
N VAL A 72 2.42 -3.72 -12.10
CA VAL A 72 2.21 -2.77 -13.18
C VAL A 72 1.25 -3.44 -14.18
N LYS A 73 -0.06 -3.15 -14.09
CA LYS A 73 -0.94 -3.34 -15.24
C LYS A 73 -0.21 -2.73 -16.44
N PRO A 74 -0.01 -3.44 -17.56
CA PRO A 74 0.75 -2.92 -18.69
C PRO A 74 -0.07 -1.82 -19.39
N LYS A 75 -0.09 -0.62 -18.79
CA LYS A 75 -0.59 0.63 -19.39
C LYS A 75 0.57 1.50 -19.87
N ALA A 76 1.68 0.87 -20.25
CA ALA A 76 2.86 1.53 -20.81
C ALA A 76 3.31 0.94 -22.15
N LEU A 77 2.59 -0.04 -22.72
CA LEU A 77 2.90 -0.53 -24.07
C LEU A 77 2.17 0.23 -25.20
N ILE A 78 1.26 1.16 -24.87
CA ILE A 78 0.48 1.92 -25.87
C ILE A 78 1.05 3.31 -26.22
N ALA A 79 2.15 3.76 -25.61
CA ALA A 79 2.64 5.14 -25.79
C ALA A 79 3.99 5.26 -26.53
N ALA A 80 4.58 4.15 -27.01
CA ALA A 80 5.83 4.20 -27.77
C ALA A 80 5.70 3.81 -29.25
N ALA A 81 4.48 3.65 -29.77
CA ALA A 81 4.23 3.58 -31.20
C ALA A 81 3.98 4.98 -31.75
N LYS A 82 5.03 5.82 -31.83
CA LYS A 82 4.99 6.96 -32.74
C LYS A 82 5.24 6.41 -34.15
N PRO A 83 4.26 6.47 -35.08
CA PRO A 83 4.54 6.09 -36.47
C PRO A 83 5.53 7.09 -37.08
N PRO A 84 6.49 6.64 -37.91
CA PRO A 84 7.36 7.55 -38.64
C PRO A 84 6.52 8.42 -39.59
N PRO A 85 6.76 9.74 -39.66
CA PRO A 85 6.06 10.60 -40.60
C PRO A 85 6.60 10.38 -42.00
N GLY A 86 5.71 9.99 -42.90
CA GLY A 86 5.67 10.46 -44.29
C GLY A 86 6.79 10.02 -45.21
N ALA A 87 6.48 9.04 -46.06
CA ALA A 87 6.99 9.02 -47.43
C ALA A 87 6.57 10.33 -48.14
N GLY A 88 7.52 11.03 -48.73
CA GLY A 88 7.24 12.19 -49.57
C GLY A 88 8.50 12.92 -50.02
N GLY A 89 8.90 12.70 -51.27
CA GLY A 89 9.74 13.65 -52.01
C GLY A 89 11.03 13.08 -52.58
N ALA A 90 10.95 12.55 -53.81
CA ALA A 90 12.04 12.74 -54.78
C ALA A 90 12.14 14.26 -55.07
N PRO A 91 13.33 14.82 -55.35
CA PRO A 91 13.84 14.78 -56.72
C PRO A 91 15.37 14.65 -56.83
N GLY A 92 15.83 14.16 -57.98
CA GLY A 92 17.23 14.10 -58.39
C GLY A 92 17.39 13.21 -59.60
#